data_AF-A0A3S4JX96-F1
#
_entry.id   AF-A0A3S4JX96-F1
#
_cell.length_a   1.000
_cell.length_b   1.000
_cell.length_c   1.000
_cell.angle_alpha   90.00
_cell.angle_beta   90.00
_cell.angle_gamma   90.00
#
_symmetry.space_group_name_H-M   'P 1'
#
loop_
_entity.id
_entity.type
_entity.pdbx_description
1 polymer ?
#
loop_
_entity_poly.entity_id
_entity_poly.type
_entity_poly.pdbx_seq_one_letter_code
_entity_poly.pdbx_strand_id
1 'polypeptide(L)'
;MAEPQLLFDYTGHLPECPTWSAEEGSLYWTDILENEIHRYHLSSGKHDVIQFSEEVGCFALRESGGFIVAMRSGIWLTNKTGLIVGKVCDNPSNPDLARFNDGGTDRQGRFYAGTFWGPGDYNGALLCRVDNDLTPHVIQHDIHGANGLAFSEDGKWMYTSDTPNAVIYRTPLDAQGEPGVREVFKRFAEGEGIPDGAAIDSEGYYWTALFDGYRIARISPQGKIVEEHRLPVRCPTMVCFGGEDMKTLFITTTRENMDDEEVALLPLSGAIFTLRVEIAGMEKLKFREI
;
A
#
# COMPACT_ATOMS: atom_id res chain seq x y z
N MET A 1 -20.70 -11.42 11.93
CA MET A 1 -19.59 -10.56 11.50
C MET A 1 -19.80 -10.26 10.02
N ALA A 2 -19.42 -9.08 9.54
CA ALA A 2 -19.46 -8.80 8.10
C ALA A 2 -18.48 -9.76 7.38
N GLU A 3 -18.87 -10.25 6.21
CA GLU A 3 -18.06 -11.16 5.40
C GLU A 3 -17.48 -10.40 4.20
N PRO A 4 -16.19 -10.62 3.85
CA PRO A 4 -15.62 -10.03 2.65
C PRO A 4 -16.41 -10.39 1.39
N GLN A 5 -16.69 -9.41 0.55
CA GLN A 5 -17.40 -9.57 -0.72
C GLN A 5 -16.48 -9.17 -1.88
N LEU A 6 -16.59 -9.84 -3.02
CA LEU A 6 -15.91 -9.38 -4.24
C LEU A 6 -16.42 -8.00 -4.63
N LEU A 7 -15.52 -7.08 -4.97
CA LEU A 7 -15.89 -5.76 -5.46
C LEU A 7 -16.57 -5.86 -6.84
N PHE A 8 -15.96 -6.62 -7.74
CA PHE A 8 -16.42 -6.87 -9.10
C PHE A 8 -15.67 -8.08 -9.69
N ASP A 9 -16.04 -8.50 -10.91
CA ASP A 9 -15.35 -9.57 -11.63
C ASP A 9 -14.02 -9.05 -12.19
N TYR A 10 -12.94 -9.28 -11.44
CA TYR A 10 -11.57 -8.92 -11.78
C TYR A 10 -10.61 -9.90 -11.14
N THR A 11 -9.49 -10.13 -11.82
CA THR A 11 -8.39 -10.94 -11.33
C THR A 11 -7.10 -10.31 -11.82
N GLY A 12 -6.33 -9.75 -10.90
CA GLY A 12 -4.99 -9.24 -11.16
C GLY A 12 -3.90 -10.24 -10.77
N HIS A 13 -2.67 -9.91 -11.15
CA HIS A 13 -1.49 -10.69 -10.81
C HIS A 13 -0.91 -10.23 -9.47
N LEU A 14 -0.55 -8.94 -9.34
CA LEU A 14 -0.14 -8.32 -8.08
C LEU A 14 -0.85 -6.96 -7.85
N PRO A 15 -2.18 -6.97 -7.62
CA PRO A 15 -2.89 -5.80 -7.12
C PRO A 15 -2.32 -5.28 -5.80
N GLU A 16 -2.00 -3.99 -5.78
CA GLU A 16 -1.36 -3.29 -4.67
C GLU A 16 -1.73 -1.80 -4.63
N CYS A 17 -1.31 -1.11 -3.57
CA CYS A 17 -1.51 0.32 -3.35
C CYS A 17 -2.97 0.80 -3.56
N PRO A 18 -4.00 0.13 -3.00
CA PRO A 18 -5.36 0.61 -3.07
C PRO A 18 -5.48 2.01 -2.44
N THR A 19 -6.12 2.91 -3.19
CA THR A 19 -6.24 4.34 -2.85
C THR A 19 -7.65 4.83 -3.20
N TRP A 20 -8.39 5.29 -2.19
CA TRP A 20 -9.72 5.85 -2.37
C TRP A 20 -9.69 7.32 -2.79
N SER A 21 -10.44 7.67 -3.83
CA SER A 21 -10.73 9.04 -4.23
C SER A 21 -12.17 9.38 -3.89
N ALA A 22 -12.39 10.13 -2.80
CA ALA A 22 -13.72 10.59 -2.40
C ALA A 22 -14.35 11.54 -3.44
N GLU A 23 -13.54 12.43 -4.03
CA GLU A 23 -13.98 13.36 -5.09
C GLU A 23 -14.57 12.62 -6.30
N GLU A 24 -13.97 11.49 -6.66
CA GLU A 24 -14.36 10.71 -7.83
C GLU A 24 -15.23 9.51 -7.49
N GLY A 25 -15.55 9.25 -6.21
CA GLY A 25 -16.24 8.03 -5.78
C GLY A 25 -15.60 6.74 -6.32
N SER A 26 -14.26 6.74 -6.42
CA SER A 26 -13.51 5.72 -7.16
C SER A 26 -12.38 5.11 -6.33
N LEU A 27 -12.21 3.80 -6.44
CA LEU A 27 -11.02 3.09 -5.97
C LEU A 27 -9.97 3.06 -7.08
N TYR A 28 -8.73 3.41 -6.74
CA TYR A 28 -7.56 3.17 -7.58
C TYR A 28 -6.71 2.06 -6.96
N TRP A 29 -5.98 1.31 -7.78
CA TRP A 29 -4.93 0.38 -7.34
C TRP A 29 -3.95 0.18 -8.50
N THR A 30 -2.76 -0.31 -8.22
CA THR A 30 -1.83 -0.73 -9.26
C THR A 30 -1.82 -2.25 -9.35
N ASP A 31 -1.69 -2.80 -10.55
CA ASP A 31 -1.22 -4.17 -10.71
C ASP A 31 0.26 -4.10 -11.11
N ILE A 32 1.13 -4.38 -10.14
CA ILE A 32 2.58 -4.11 -10.26
C ILE A 32 3.16 -4.89 -11.42
N LEU A 33 2.79 -6.18 -11.55
CA LEU A 33 3.36 -7.09 -12.54
C LEU A 33 2.78 -6.92 -13.94
N GLU A 34 1.61 -6.28 -14.05
CA GLU A 34 1.00 -5.92 -15.34
C GLU A 34 1.36 -4.51 -15.80
N ASN A 35 2.05 -3.72 -14.96
CA ASN A 35 2.44 -2.33 -15.21
C ASN A 35 1.22 -1.41 -15.39
N GLU A 36 0.19 -1.61 -14.59
CA GLU A 36 -1.10 -0.92 -14.73
C GLU A 36 -1.47 -0.13 -13.48
N ILE A 37 -2.13 1.01 -13.66
CA ILE A 37 -2.98 1.63 -12.64
C ILE A 37 -4.43 1.48 -13.08
N HIS A 38 -5.23 0.86 -12.24
CA HIS A 38 -6.66 0.70 -12.43
C HIS A 38 -7.45 1.76 -11.68
N ARG A 39 -8.67 2.02 -12.15
CA ARG A 39 -9.67 2.84 -11.49
C ARG A 39 -11.03 2.18 -11.60
N TYR A 40 -11.73 2.02 -10.48
CA TYR A 40 -13.10 1.51 -10.43
C TYR A 40 -14.04 2.53 -9.78
N HIS A 41 -15.03 3.00 -10.54
CA HIS A 41 -16.05 3.94 -10.07
C HIS A 41 -17.26 3.20 -9.48
N LEU A 42 -17.48 3.30 -8.17
CA LEU A 42 -18.41 2.42 -7.45
C LEU A 42 -19.86 2.48 -7.97
N SER A 43 -20.39 3.68 -8.22
CA SER A 43 -21.81 3.82 -8.52
C SER A 43 -22.18 3.45 -9.96
N SER A 44 -21.22 3.47 -10.88
CA SER A 44 -21.45 3.09 -12.29
C SER A 44 -20.87 1.72 -12.65
N GLY A 45 -20.00 1.17 -11.82
CA GLY A 45 -19.24 -0.06 -12.11
C GLY A 45 -18.21 0.10 -13.23
N LYS A 46 -17.88 1.34 -13.64
CA LYS A 46 -16.90 1.59 -14.70
C LYS A 46 -15.49 1.27 -14.20
N HIS A 47 -14.80 0.40 -14.92
CA HIS A 47 -13.39 0.04 -14.72
C HIS A 47 -12.54 0.61 -15.86
N ASP A 48 -11.59 1.47 -15.52
CA ASP A 48 -10.60 2.03 -16.44
C ASP A 48 -9.21 1.51 -16.08
N VAL A 49 -8.34 1.36 -17.08
CA VAL A 49 -6.95 0.88 -16.93
C VAL A 49 -6.01 1.86 -17.61
N ILE A 50 -4.92 2.21 -16.93
CA ILE A 50 -3.85 3.07 -17.43
C ILE A 50 -2.57 2.23 -17.47
N GLN A 51 -2.05 2.02 -18.68
CA GLN A 51 -0.83 1.26 -18.93
C GLN A 51 0.43 2.13 -18.75
N PHE A 52 1.44 1.56 -18.10
CA PHE A 52 2.79 2.10 -17.96
C PHE A 52 3.82 1.21 -18.67
N SER A 53 5.02 1.74 -18.88
CA SER A 53 6.12 1.04 -19.57
C SER A 53 6.95 0.11 -18.69
N GLU A 54 6.78 0.19 -17.37
CA GLU A 54 7.51 -0.57 -16.35
C GLU A 54 6.68 -0.64 -15.07
N GLU A 55 7.09 -1.48 -14.12
CA GLU A 55 6.32 -1.76 -12.91
C GLU A 55 6.06 -0.46 -12.14
N VAL A 56 4.80 -0.22 -11.78
CA VAL A 56 4.40 0.83 -10.85
C VAL A 56 4.28 0.17 -9.48
N GLY A 57 5.24 0.39 -8.58
CA GLY A 57 5.17 -0.21 -7.24
C GLY A 57 4.04 0.43 -6.43
N CYS A 58 4.05 1.75 -6.37
CA CYS A 58 3.05 2.54 -5.66
C CYS A 58 2.86 3.91 -6.33
N PHE A 59 1.79 4.60 -5.94
CA PHE A 59 1.48 5.93 -6.42
C PHE A 59 0.69 6.73 -5.37
N ALA A 60 0.57 8.03 -5.61
CA ALA A 60 -0.42 8.86 -4.95
C ALA A 60 -1.11 9.78 -5.95
N LEU A 61 -2.40 10.05 -5.72
CA LEU A 61 -3.14 11.08 -6.45
C LEU A 61 -2.54 12.46 -6.12
N ARG A 62 -2.46 13.35 -7.10
CA ARG A 62 -1.93 14.72 -6.91
C ARG A 62 -3.04 15.74 -6.73
N GLU A 63 -2.81 16.76 -5.90
CA GLU A 63 -3.73 17.91 -5.77
C GLU A 63 -3.89 18.65 -7.11
N SER A 64 -2.80 18.78 -7.88
CA SER A 64 -2.79 19.36 -9.23
C SER A 64 -3.45 18.46 -10.30
N GLY A 65 -3.89 17.26 -9.92
CA GLY A 65 -4.38 16.22 -10.82
C GLY A 65 -3.28 15.33 -11.40
N GLY A 66 -3.65 14.10 -11.75
CA GLY A 66 -2.71 13.06 -12.15
C GLY A 66 -2.11 12.36 -10.93
N PHE A 67 -0.92 11.80 -11.12
CA PHE A 67 -0.26 10.93 -10.15
C PHE A 67 1.18 11.35 -9.92
N ILE A 68 1.69 11.14 -8.70
CA ILE A 68 3.10 10.87 -8.48
C ILE A 68 3.23 9.34 -8.41
N VAL A 69 4.10 8.76 -9.22
CA VAL A 69 4.25 7.31 -9.39
C VAL A 69 5.68 6.89 -9.12
N ALA A 70 5.85 5.83 -8.32
CA ALA A 70 7.14 5.20 -8.10
C ALA A 70 7.24 3.98 -9.03
N MET A 71 7.89 4.19 -10.16
CA MET A 71 8.12 3.17 -11.20
C MET A 71 9.48 2.50 -10.99
N ARG A 72 9.71 1.30 -11.55
CA ARG A 72 10.96 0.54 -11.38
C ARG A 72 12.23 1.42 -11.51
N SER A 73 12.31 2.26 -12.55
CA SER A 73 13.48 3.12 -12.79
C SER A 73 13.56 4.40 -11.94
N GLY A 74 12.46 4.85 -11.34
CA GLY A 74 12.44 6.12 -10.61
C GLY A 74 11.05 6.65 -10.28
N ILE A 75 11.02 7.84 -9.68
CA ILE A 75 9.77 8.53 -9.30
C ILE A 75 9.44 9.58 -10.36
N TRP A 76 8.19 9.58 -10.82
CA TRP A 76 7.72 10.42 -11.92
C TRP A 76 6.41 11.12 -11.56
N LEU A 77 6.18 12.26 -12.23
CA LEU A 77 4.90 12.95 -12.22
C LEU A 77 4.18 12.64 -13.53
N THR A 78 2.88 12.39 -13.44
CA THR A 78 2.02 12.17 -14.60
C THR A 78 0.82 13.11 -14.59
N ASN A 79 0.19 13.28 -15.75
CA ASN A 79 -1.17 13.81 -15.82
C ASN A 79 -2.23 12.73 -15.49
N LYS A 80 -3.51 13.08 -15.60
CA LYS A 80 -4.64 12.16 -15.33
C LYS A 80 -4.74 10.95 -16.27
N THR A 81 -4.09 10.99 -17.42
CA THR A 81 -4.08 9.88 -18.40
C THR A 81 -2.86 8.97 -18.25
N GLY A 82 -2.02 9.19 -17.23
CA GLY A 82 -0.77 8.45 -17.04
C GLY A 82 0.40 8.93 -17.90
N LEU A 83 0.24 9.99 -18.70
CA LEU A 83 1.35 10.54 -19.48
C LEU A 83 2.37 11.16 -18.52
N ILE A 84 3.62 10.72 -18.60
CA ILE A 84 4.75 11.28 -17.85
C ILE A 84 4.96 12.74 -18.26
N VAL A 85 4.94 13.64 -17.27
CA VAL A 85 5.14 15.09 -17.45
C VAL A 85 6.38 15.61 -16.72
N GLY A 86 7.00 14.81 -15.85
CA GLY A 86 8.21 15.18 -15.15
C GLY A 86 8.87 13.99 -14.46
N LYS A 87 10.20 14.04 -14.33
CA LYS A 87 10.97 13.12 -13.50
C LYS A 87 11.28 13.80 -12.17
N VAL A 88 11.02 13.11 -11.06
CA VAL A 88 11.40 13.57 -9.72
C VAL A 88 12.81 13.10 -9.40
N CYS A 89 13.03 11.79 -9.46
CA CYS A 89 14.34 11.20 -9.18
C CYS A 89 14.50 9.81 -9.81
N ASP A 90 15.74 9.32 -9.88
CA ASP A 90 16.03 7.91 -10.15
C ASP A 90 15.65 7.03 -8.95
N ASN A 91 15.48 5.73 -9.19
CA ASN A 91 15.44 4.74 -8.11
C ASN A 91 16.80 4.77 -7.39
N PRO A 92 16.85 4.99 -6.06
CA PRO A 92 18.12 5.02 -5.34
C PRO A 92 18.79 3.65 -5.20
N SER A 93 18.07 2.57 -5.51
CA SER A 93 18.59 1.20 -5.62
C SER A 93 18.95 0.87 -7.08
N ASN A 94 19.69 -0.22 -7.31
CA ASN A 94 19.92 -0.71 -8.68
C ASN A 94 18.58 -1.21 -9.28
N PRO A 95 18.03 -0.58 -10.33
CA PRO A 95 16.74 -0.97 -10.90
C PRO A 95 16.80 -2.35 -11.57
N ASP A 96 17.96 -2.92 -11.89
CA ASP A 96 18.05 -4.30 -12.38
C ASP A 96 17.72 -5.32 -11.27
N LEU A 97 17.88 -4.94 -10.00
CA LEU A 97 17.76 -5.83 -8.84
C LEU A 97 16.62 -5.44 -7.90
N ALA A 98 16.16 -4.20 -7.95
CA ALA A 98 15.15 -3.67 -7.03
C ALA A 98 14.09 -2.86 -7.78
N ARG A 99 12.85 -2.92 -7.28
CA ARG A 99 11.74 -2.07 -7.72
C ARG A 99 11.17 -1.32 -6.52
N PHE A 100 10.39 -0.27 -6.76
CA PHE A 100 9.49 0.23 -5.72
C PHE A 100 8.39 -0.80 -5.42
N ASN A 101 7.88 -0.76 -4.21
CA ASN A 101 6.87 -1.66 -3.67
C ASN A 101 5.74 -0.81 -3.07
N ASP A 102 5.50 -0.84 -1.76
CA ASP A 102 4.46 -0.01 -1.14
C ASP A 102 4.84 1.46 -1.00
N GLY A 103 3.83 2.31 -0.87
CA GLY A 103 3.97 3.74 -0.64
C GLY A 103 2.63 4.45 -0.47
N GLY A 104 2.73 5.75 -0.26
CA GLY A 104 1.56 6.58 0.02
C GLY A 104 1.97 7.96 0.48
N THR A 105 1.03 8.70 1.04
CA THR A 105 1.26 10.06 1.52
C THR A 105 1.16 10.14 3.03
N ASP A 106 1.94 11.05 3.61
CA ASP A 106 1.81 11.40 5.00
C ASP A 106 0.72 12.44 5.25
N ARG A 107 0.62 12.90 6.50
CA ARG A 107 -0.34 13.94 6.93
C ARG A 107 -0.03 15.34 6.40
N GLN A 108 1.09 15.53 5.71
CA GLN A 108 1.53 16.78 5.10
C GLN A 108 1.47 16.74 3.57
N GLY A 109 1.01 15.62 2.98
CA GLY A 109 0.93 15.43 1.53
C GLY A 109 2.29 15.19 0.88
N ARG A 110 3.30 14.75 1.64
CA ARG A 110 4.60 14.28 1.12
C ARG A 110 4.46 12.83 0.68
N PHE A 111 5.12 12.45 -0.41
CA PHE A 111 5.00 11.10 -0.97
C PHE A 111 6.12 10.20 -0.43
N TYR A 112 5.80 8.97 -0.08
CA TYR A 112 6.73 7.98 0.43
C TYR A 112 6.65 6.74 -0.46
N ALA A 113 7.80 6.12 -0.72
CA ALA A 113 7.89 4.92 -1.55
C ALA A 113 9.00 4.01 -1.02
N GLY A 114 8.63 2.81 -0.62
CA GLY A 114 9.53 1.73 -0.23
C GLY A 114 10.03 0.96 -1.43
N THR A 115 11.26 0.43 -1.38
CA THR A 115 11.77 -0.51 -2.38
C THR A 115 11.65 -1.96 -1.90
N PHE A 116 11.73 -2.88 -2.84
CA PHE A 116 11.87 -4.31 -2.62
C PHE A 116 13.17 -4.79 -3.26
N TRP A 117 14.02 -5.44 -2.47
CA TRP A 117 15.30 -5.97 -2.93
C TRP A 117 15.13 -7.43 -3.40
N GLY A 118 15.05 -7.62 -4.71
CA GLY A 118 14.75 -8.92 -5.33
C GLY A 118 15.71 -10.05 -4.97
N PRO A 119 17.04 -9.84 -4.84
CA PRO A 119 17.96 -10.91 -4.48
C PRO A 119 17.75 -11.53 -3.10
N GLY A 120 17.19 -10.78 -2.15
CA GLY A 120 16.89 -11.28 -0.79
C GLY A 120 18.09 -11.79 0.02
N ASP A 121 19.32 -11.43 -0.37
CA ASP A 121 20.57 -11.89 0.23
C ASP A 121 21.02 -11.02 1.43
N TYR A 122 20.45 -9.83 1.59
CA TYR A 122 20.58 -8.94 2.76
C TYR A 122 19.43 -7.92 2.79
N ASN A 123 19.39 -7.08 3.82
CA ASN A 123 18.44 -5.97 3.97
C ASN A 123 18.77 -4.81 3.01
N GLY A 124 18.50 -5.00 1.72
CA GLY A 124 18.81 -4.05 0.64
C GLY A 124 17.70 -3.06 0.28
N ALA A 125 16.51 -3.17 0.89
CA ALA A 125 15.41 -2.24 0.63
C ALA A 125 15.60 -0.91 1.38
N LEU A 126 14.99 0.13 0.82
CA LEU A 126 15.04 1.51 1.27
C LEU A 126 13.61 2.07 1.42
N LEU A 127 13.43 3.05 2.29
CA LEU A 127 12.24 3.89 2.30
C LEU A 127 12.62 5.30 1.85
N CYS A 128 11.96 5.78 0.81
CA CYS A 128 12.17 7.11 0.25
C CYS A 128 11.01 8.03 0.62
N ARG A 129 11.29 9.33 0.68
CA ARG A 129 10.31 10.42 0.82
C ARG A 129 10.58 11.48 -0.23
N VAL A 130 9.54 12.00 -0.86
CA VAL A 130 9.55 13.16 -1.74
C VAL A 130 8.78 14.26 -1.04
N ASP A 131 9.48 15.35 -0.73
CA ASP A 131 8.91 16.53 -0.10
C ASP A 131 8.04 17.32 -1.09
N ASN A 132 7.25 18.27 -0.57
CA ASN A 132 6.29 19.01 -1.39
C ASN A 132 6.97 19.86 -2.50
N ASP A 133 8.25 20.19 -2.34
CA ASP A 133 9.08 20.91 -3.33
C ASP A 133 9.77 19.96 -4.33
N LEU A 134 9.33 18.69 -4.38
CA LEU A 134 9.88 17.60 -5.19
C LEU A 134 11.28 17.13 -4.79
N THR A 135 11.80 17.51 -3.62
CA THR A 135 13.11 17.02 -3.15
C THR A 135 13.01 15.58 -2.65
N PRO A 136 13.78 14.63 -3.23
CA PRO A 136 13.81 13.24 -2.78
C PRO A 136 14.80 13.02 -1.63
N HIS A 137 14.43 12.14 -0.71
CA HIS A 137 15.23 11.71 0.44
C HIS A 137 15.15 10.20 0.61
N VAL A 138 16.26 9.55 0.94
CA VAL A 138 16.24 8.21 1.54
C VAL A 138 16.18 8.40 3.05
N ILE A 139 15.10 7.94 3.68
CA ILE A 139 14.81 8.21 5.09
C ILE A 139 14.98 6.99 6.00
N GLN A 140 14.91 5.77 5.44
CA GLN A 140 15.22 4.54 6.15
C GLN A 140 15.98 3.55 5.27
N HIS A 141 16.80 2.74 5.92
CA HIS A 141 17.67 1.71 5.36
C HIS A 141 17.49 0.44 6.20
N ASP A 142 18.25 -0.63 5.89
CA ASP A 142 18.24 -1.87 6.66
C ASP A 142 16.81 -2.45 6.75
N ILE A 143 16.15 -2.53 5.59
CA ILE A 143 14.83 -3.13 5.40
C ILE A 143 15.00 -4.29 4.42
N HIS A 144 14.29 -5.39 4.62
CA HIS A 144 14.30 -6.48 3.64
C HIS A 144 13.24 -6.25 2.56
N GLY A 145 12.00 -5.96 2.96
CA GLY A 145 10.93 -5.56 2.03
C GLY A 145 10.01 -4.52 2.67
N ALA A 146 10.04 -3.28 2.15
CA ALA A 146 9.27 -2.17 2.71
C ALA A 146 7.79 -2.26 2.30
N ASN A 147 6.92 -2.29 3.31
CA ASN A 147 5.48 -2.39 3.18
C ASN A 147 4.76 -1.64 4.32
N GLY A 148 3.44 -1.73 4.35
CA GLY A 148 2.60 -1.39 5.51
C GLY A 148 2.67 0.08 5.91
N LEU A 149 2.90 0.99 4.96
CA LEU A 149 3.06 2.40 5.30
C LEU A 149 1.74 3.00 5.82
N ALA A 150 1.75 3.50 7.06
CA ALA A 150 0.64 4.25 7.63
C ALA A 150 1.12 5.32 8.62
N PHE A 151 0.29 6.34 8.86
CA PHE A 151 0.60 7.45 9.76
C PHE A 151 -0.52 7.65 10.78
N SER A 152 -0.16 7.91 12.05
CA SER A 152 -1.15 8.28 13.06
C SER A 152 -1.83 9.60 12.72
N GLU A 153 -3.07 9.78 13.18
CA GLU A 153 -3.85 10.99 12.94
C GLU A 153 -3.13 12.25 13.41
N ASP A 154 -2.49 12.17 14.59
CA ASP A 154 -1.73 13.26 15.19
C ASP A 154 -0.35 13.50 14.56
N GLY A 155 0.02 12.73 13.53
CA GLY A 155 1.27 12.85 12.80
C GLY A 155 2.52 12.48 13.60
N LYS A 156 2.39 11.91 14.80
CA LYS A 156 3.54 11.57 15.66
C LYS A 156 4.16 10.21 15.37
N TRP A 157 3.48 9.35 14.62
CA TRP A 157 3.95 8.00 14.34
C TRP A 157 3.83 7.66 12.86
N MET A 158 4.91 7.11 12.31
CA MET A 158 4.93 6.37 11.05
C MET A 158 5.03 4.88 11.37
N TYR A 159 4.21 4.07 10.72
CA TYR A 159 4.25 2.62 10.79
C TYR A 159 4.73 2.07 9.45
N THR A 160 5.53 1.00 9.52
CA THR A 160 5.99 0.25 8.34
C THR A 160 6.10 -1.22 8.70
N SER A 161 5.81 -2.10 7.75
CA SER A 161 6.14 -3.52 7.85
C SER A 161 7.43 -3.82 7.08
N ASP A 162 8.20 -4.73 7.64
CA ASP A 162 9.30 -5.40 6.96
C ASP A 162 8.88 -6.85 6.75
N THR A 163 8.24 -7.10 5.60
CA THR A 163 7.45 -8.31 5.33
C THR A 163 8.28 -9.59 5.48
N PRO A 164 9.47 -9.73 4.86
CA PRO A 164 10.29 -10.94 5.02
C PRO A 164 10.78 -11.16 6.47
N ASN A 165 10.90 -10.09 7.25
CA ASN A 165 11.31 -10.16 8.66
C ASN A 165 10.13 -10.33 9.64
N ALA A 166 8.91 -10.51 9.14
CA ALA A 166 7.69 -10.76 9.91
C ALA A 166 7.43 -9.75 11.04
N VAL A 167 7.71 -8.47 10.79
CA VAL A 167 7.69 -7.42 11.81
C VAL A 167 7.05 -6.13 11.30
N ILE A 168 6.25 -5.51 12.17
CA ILE A 168 5.79 -4.14 12.03
C ILE A 168 6.62 -3.27 12.97
N TYR A 169 7.18 -2.18 12.44
CA TYR A 169 7.83 -1.12 13.18
C TYR A 169 6.91 0.08 13.33
N ARG A 170 7.13 0.85 14.39
CA ARG A 170 6.66 2.23 14.51
C ARG A 170 7.85 3.16 14.68
N THR A 171 7.79 4.34 14.09
CA THR A 171 8.86 5.34 14.11
C THR A 171 8.27 6.64 14.61
N PRO A 172 8.80 7.25 15.70
CA PRO A 172 8.32 8.55 16.14
C PRO A 172 8.71 9.60 15.10
N LEU A 173 7.81 10.54 14.86
CA LEU A 173 8.00 11.69 14.00
C LEU A 173 8.06 12.96 14.85
N ASP A 174 8.99 13.85 14.53
CA ASP A 174 9.02 15.19 15.14
C ASP A 174 7.95 16.12 14.53
N ALA A 175 7.94 17.39 14.94
CA ALA A 175 6.97 18.37 14.45
C ALA A 175 7.13 18.73 12.97
N GLN A 176 8.29 18.43 12.36
CA GLN A 176 8.57 18.58 10.94
C GLN A 176 8.26 17.28 10.17
N GLY A 177 7.95 16.20 10.88
CA GLY A 177 7.71 14.89 10.32
C GLY A 177 9.02 14.17 9.94
N GLU A 178 10.13 14.50 10.60
CA GLU A 178 11.38 13.77 10.47
C GLU A 178 11.39 12.51 11.36
N PRO A 179 11.87 11.36 10.85
CA PRO A 179 11.85 10.10 11.57
C PRO A 179 12.94 10.02 12.64
N GLY A 180 12.54 9.62 13.86
CA GLY A 180 13.46 9.18 14.90
C GLY A 180 13.85 7.71 14.78
N VAL A 181 14.21 7.10 15.91
CA VAL A 181 14.59 5.67 15.96
C VAL A 181 13.35 4.80 15.88
N ARG A 182 13.30 3.89 14.90
CA ARG A 182 12.20 2.91 14.77
C ARG A 182 12.23 1.88 15.91
N GLU A 183 11.05 1.50 16.38
CA GLU A 183 10.82 0.51 17.43
C GLU A 183 9.96 -0.64 16.90
N VAL A 184 10.19 -1.86 17.39
CA VAL A 184 9.30 -2.98 17.10
C VAL A 184 7.92 -2.69 17.69
N PHE A 185 6.91 -2.65 16.83
CA PHE A 185 5.51 -2.51 17.24
C PHE A 185 4.87 -3.88 17.45
N LYS A 186 5.05 -4.80 16.51
CA LYS A 186 4.57 -6.19 16.60
C LYS A 186 5.41 -7.13 15.75
N ARG A 187 5.70 -8.32 16.27
CA ARG A 187 6.24 -9.46 15.51
C ARG A 187 5.17 -10.53 15.33
N PHE A 188 5.28 -11.28 14.24
CA PHE A 188 4.45 -12.43 13.93
C PHE A 188 5.30 -13.70 13.98
N ALA A 189 4.71 -14.77 14.50
CA ALA A 189 5.35 -16.07 14.53
C ALA A 189 5.17 -16.80 13.18
N GLU A 190 5.98 -17.83 12.96
CA GLU A 190 5.82 -18.72 11.81
C GLU A 190 4.39 -19.31 11.76
N GLY A 191 3.79 -19.31 10.57
CA GLY A 191 2.41 -19.77 10.36
C GLY A 191 1.32 -18.75 10.73
N GLU A 192 1.67 -17.59 11.28
CA GLU A 192 0.70 -16.50 11.50
C GLU A 192 0.49 -15.64 10.24
N GLY A 193 1.17 -15.91 9.13
CA GLY A 193 1.29 -14.99 8.00
C GLY A 193 2.23 -13.82 8.32
N ILE A 194 2.58 -13.05 7.30
CA ILE A 194 3.54 -11.93 7.40
C ILE A 194 2.86 -10.60 7.06
N PRO A 195 3.18 -9.51 7.78
CA PRO A 195 2.52 -8.22 7.58
C PRO A 195 2.92 -7.63 6.23
N ASP A 196 1.92 -7.21 5.48
CA ASP A 196 2.07 -6.59 4.16
C ASP A 196 1.56 -5.14 4.21
N GLY A 197 0.80 -4.68 3.22
CA GLY A 197 0.18 -3.36 3.18
C GLY A 197 -0.84 -3.08 4.29
N ALA A 198 -1.05 -1.80 4.59
CA ALA A 198 -1.82 -1.36 5.75
C ALA A 198 -2.56 -0.02 5.60
N ALA A 199 -3.46 0.24 6.56
CA ALA A 199 -4.11 1.53 6.77
C ALA A 199 -4.40 1.75 8.27
N ILE A 200 -4.75 2.98 8.65
CA ILE A 200 -5.16 3.32 10.02
C ILE A 200 -6.61 3.77 10.04
N ASP A 201 -7.34 3.36 11.08
CA ASP A 201 -8.70 3.84 11.35
C ASP A 201 -8.74 5.09 12.23
N SER A 202 -9.91 5.71 12.31
CA SER A 202 -10.18 6.92 13.10
C SER A 202 -10.02 6.75 14.62
N GLU A 203 -9.83 5.54 15.13
CA GLU A 203 -9.48 5.27 16.53
C GLU A 203 -7.97 5.06 16.73
N GLY A 204 -7.18 5.16 15.67
CA GLY A 204 -5.73 4.98 15.68
C GLY A 204 -5.29 3.51 15.65
N TYR A 205 -6.17 2.58 15.26
CA TYR A 205 -5.81 1.17 15.12
C TYR A 205 -5.22 0.91 13.73
N TYR A 206 -4.17 0.09 13.70
CA TYR A 206 -3.46 -0.28 12.49
C TYR A 206 -4.08 -1.55 11.89
N TRP A 207 -4.60 -1.44 10.67
CA TRP A 207 -5.16 -2.53 9.90
C TRP A 207 -4.15 -3.02 8.88
N THR A 208 -3.90 -4.33 8.83
CA THR A 208 -2.88 -4.90 7.93
C THR A 208 -3.38 -6.17 7.29
N ALA A 209 -3.06 -6.33 6.01
CA ALA A 209 -3.12 -7.61 5.34
C ALA A 209 -1.99 -8.51 5.85
N LEU A 210 -2.31 -9.78 6.11
CA LEU A 210 -1.32 -10.79 6.46
C LEU A 210 -1.16 -11.71 5.26
N PHE A 211 -0.12 -11.43 4.46
CA PHE A 211 0.31 -12.26 3.33
C PHE A 211 0.61 -13.67 3.84
N ASP A 212 0.20 -14.69 3.08
CA ASP A 212 0.21 -16.10 3.50
C ASP A 212 -0.61 -16.42 4.78
N GLY A 213 -1.40 -15.45 5.26
CA GLY A 213 -2.12 -15.54 6.54
C GLY A 213 -3.63 -15.70 6.42
N TYR A 214 -4.17 -15.68 5.19
CA TYR A 214 -5.61 -15.78 4.89
C TYR A 214 -6.50 -14.77 5.63
N ARG A 215 -5.97 -13.61 6.03
CA ARG A 215 -6.73 -12.66 6.85
C ARG A 215 -6.20 -11.23 6.83
N ILE A 216 -7.09 -10.33 7.24
CA ILE A 216 -6.77 -8.98 7.70
C ILE A 216 -6.79 -8.98 9.23
N ALA A 217 -5.90 -8.21 9.86
CA ALA A 217 -5.88 -8.00 11.31
C ALA A 217 -5.98 -6.51 11.64
N ARG A 218 -6.76 -6.19 12.69
CA ARG A 218 -6.82 -4.87 13.33
C ARG A 218 -5.99 -4.90 14.62
N ILE A 219 -5.03 -4.00 14.74
CA ILE A 219 -4.05 -3.97 15.81
C ILE A 219 -4.21 -2.66 16.60
N SER A 220 -4.44 -2.79 17.90
CA SER A 220 -4.52 -1.66 18.85
C SER A 220 -3.21 -0.86 18.92
N PRO A 221 -3.24 0.41 19.37
CA PRO A 221 -2.04 1.21 19.59
C PRO A 221 -1.02 0.59 20.59
N GLN A 222 -1.42 -0.44 21.34
CA GLN A 222 -0.55 -1.22 22.23
C GLN A 222 0.03 -2.48 21.56
N GLY A 223 -0.17 -2.68 20.25
CA GLY A 223 0.37 -3.82 19.50
C GLY A 223 -0.44 -5.12 19.64
N LYS A 224 -1.64 -5.08 20.22
CA LYS A 224 -2.51 -6.27 20.35
C LYS A 224 -3.46 -6.38 19.18
N ILE A 225 -3.57 -7.57 18.58
CA ILE A 225 -4.65 -7.89 17.63
C ILE A 225 -5.95 -7.88 18.41
N VAL A 226 -6.93 -7.09 17.97
CA VAL A 226 -8.25 -6.97 18.60
C VAL A 226 -9.37 -7.51 17.72
N GLU A 227 -9.13 -7.66 16.42
CA GLU A 227 -10.09 -8.13 15.44
C GLU A 227 -9.35 -8.77 14.27
N GLU A 228 -9.94 -9.81 13.68
CA GLU A 228 -9.41 -10.51 12.52
C GLU A 228 -10.55 -10.88 11.56
N HIS A 229 -10.30 -10.77 10.26
CA HIS A 229 -11.25 -11.13 9.21
C HIS A 229 -10.61 -12.10 8.23
N ARG A 230 -11.15 -13.32 8.17
CA ARG A 230 -10.70 -14.36 7.24
C ARG A 230 -11.12 -14.03 5.81
N LEU A 231 -10.24 -14.37 4.87
CA LEU A 231 -10.46 -14.24 3.44
C LEU A 231 -10.38 -15.63 2.76
N PRO A 232 -11.10 -15.85 1.66
CA PRO A 232 -11.03 -17.08 0.88
C PRO A 232 -9.82 -17.11 -0.06
N VAL A 233 -8.73 -16.41 0.30
CA VAL A 233 -7.48 -16.34 -0.45
C VAL A 233 -6.30 -16.42 0.51
N ARG A 234 -5.17 -16.95 0.06
CA ARG A 234 -3.96 -17.10 0.90
C ARG A 234 -3.27 -15.77 1.17
N CYS A 235 -3.13 -14.95 0.13
CA CYS A 235 -2.31 -13.73 0.15
C CYS A 235 -3.14 -12.47 -0.13
N PRO A 236 -3.80 -11.88 0.89
CA PRO A 236 -4.13 -10.46 0.84
C PRO A 236 -2.85 -9.63 0.86
N THR A 237 -2.83 -8.52 0.12
CA THR A 237 -1.64 -7.67 -0.07
C THR A 237 -1.77 -6.35 0.68
N MET A 238 -2.89 -5.63 0.55
CA MET A 238 -3.06 -4.34 1.21
C MET A 238 -4.52 -4.02 1.51
N VAL A 239 -4.74 -3.09 2.44
CA VAL A 239 -6.07 -2.56 2.78
C VAL A 239 -6.15 -1.05 2.60
N CYS A 240 -7.32 -0.55 2.21
CA CYS A 240 -7.61 0.88 2.08
C CYS A 240 -9.04 1.15 2.53
N PHE A 241 -9.26 2.21 3.31
CA PHE A 241 -10.61 2.64 3.66
C PHE A 241 -11.18 3.57 2.59
N GLY A 242 -12.48 3.46 2.35
CA GLY A 242 -13.22 4.35 1.47
C GLY A 242 -14.73 4.20 1.59
N GLY A 243 -15.45 4.60 0.54
CA GLY A 243 -16.90 4.81 0.57
C GLY A 243 -17.28 6.15 1.19
N GLU A 244 -18.55 6.52 1.08
CA GLU A 244 -19.05 7.85 1.52
C GLU A 244 -18.88 8.09 3.02
N ASP A 245 -18.92 7.03 3.83
CA ASP A 245 -18.76 7.09 5.29
C ASP A 245 -17.41 6.58 5.78
N MET A 246 -16.47 6.29 4.87
CA MET A 246 -15.15 5.73 5.14
C MET A 246 -15.16 4.38 5.90
N LYS A 247 -16.28 3.66 5.92
CA LYS A 247 -16.45 2.37 6.62
C LYS A 247 -16.42 1.15 5.70
N THR A 248 -15.94 1.32 4.47
CA THR A 248 -15.68 0.21 3.55
C THR A 248 -14.18 -0.01 3.45
N LEU A 249 -13.72 -1.18 3.87
CA LEU A 249 -12.34 -1.62 3.67
C LEU A 249 -12.23 -2.31 2.32
N PHE A 250 -11.48 -1.73 1.40
CA PHE A 250 -11.04 -2.36 0.15
C PHE A 250 -9.78 -3.16 0.42
N ILE A 251 -9.70 -4.36 -0.14
CA ILE A 251 -8.65 -5.32 0.13
C ILE A 251 -8.13 -5.85 -1.21
N THR A 252 -6.86 -5.58 -1.51
CA THR A 252 -6.16 -6.19 -2.64
C THR A 252 -5.61 -7.56 -2.24
N THR A 253 -5.47 -8.44 -3.22
CA THR A 253 -4.93 -9.80 -3.06
C THR A 253 -4.09 -10.14 -4.26
N THR A 254 -3.29 -11.21 -4.21
CA THR A 254 -2.36 -11.55 -5.30
C THR A 254 -2.42 -13.01 -5.70
N ARG A 255 -1.99 -13.28 -6.95
CA ARG A 255 -1.63 -14.60 -7.47
C ARG A 255 -0.13 -14.79 -7.63
N GLU A 256 0.67 -13.79 -7.28
CA GLU A 256 2.11 -13.85 -7.38
C GLU A 256 2.64 -15.09 -6.64
N ASN A 257 3.54 -15.81 -7.29
CA ASN A 257 4.13 -17.06 -6.79
C ASN A 257 3.15 -18.22 -6.55
N MET A 258 1.95 -18.19 -7.14
CA MET A 258 1.04 -19.35 -7.17
C MET A 258 1.21 -20.14 -8.47
N ASP A 259 1.17 -21.47 -8.37
CA ASP A 259 1.09 -22.34 -9.54
C ASP A 259 -0.37 -22.58 -9.99
N ASP A 260 -0.54 -23.26 -11.14
CA ASP A 260 -1.86 -23.52 -11.72
C ASP A 260 -2.77 -24.37 -10.81
N GLU A 261 -2.19 -25.29 -10.03
CA GLU A 261 -2.94 -26.14 -9.11
C GLU A 261 -3.47 -25.31 -7.93
N GLU A 262 -2.63 -24.44 -7.38
CA GLU A 262 -3.01 -23.53 -6.30
C GLU A 262 -4.06 -22.52 -6.77
N VAL A 263 -3.89 -21.93 -7.96
CA VAL A 263 -4.88 -21.01 -8.55
C VAL A 263 -6.23 -21.71 -8.76
N ALA A 264 -6.24 -22.98 -9.16
CA ALA A 264 -7.47 -23.74 -9.30
C ALA A 264 -8.16 -24.00 -7.95
N LEU A 265 -7.40 -24.16 -6.86
CA LEU A 265 -7.92 -24.32 -5.49
C LEU A 265 -8.39 -23.00 -4.86
N LEU A 266 -7.74 -21.89 -5.20
CA LEU A 266 -8.01 -20.54 -4.70
C LEU A 266 -8.32 -19.58 -5.85
N PRO A 267 -9.43 -19.77 -6.57
CA PRO A 267 -9.71 -19.03 -7.80
C PRO A 267 -9.94 -17.53 -7.58
N LEU A 268 -10.14 -17.09 -6.34
CA LEU A 268 -10.32 -15.68 -5.99
C LEU A 268 -9.02 -14.96 -5.64
N SER A 269 -7.87 -15.63 -5.62
CA SER A 269 -6.56 -14.98 -5.50
C SER A 269 -6.42 -13.94 -6.63
N GLY A 270 -5.88 -12.76 -6.34
CA GLY A 270 -5.82 -11.64 -7.31
C GLY A 270 -7.10 -10.80 -7.43
N ALA A 271 -8.20 -11.18 -6.75
CA ALA A 271 -9.41 -10.36 -6.73
C ALA A 271 -9.30 -9.17 -5.76
N ILE A 272 -10.20 -8.20 -5.93
CA ILE A 272 -10.40 -7.10 -4.98
C ILE A 272 -11.62 -7.42 -4.13
N PHE A 273 -11.46 -7.39 -2.80
CA PHE A 273 -12.55 -7.57 -1.85
C PHE A 273 -12.96 -6.24 -1.20
N THR A 274 -14.19 -6.21 -0.71
CA THR A 274 -14.72 -5.18 0.17
C THR A 274 -15.18 -5.82 1.48
N LEU A 275 -15.01 -5.10 2.58
CA LEU A 275 -15.52 -5.50 3.89
C LEU A 275 -16.09 -4.27 4.59
N ARG A 276 -17.33 -4.37 5.06
CA ARG A 276 -17.93 -3.32 5.91
C ARG A 276 -17.45 -3.46 7.34
N VAL A 277 -17.02 -2.35 7.92
CA VAL A 277 -16.48 -2.27 9.28
C VAL A 277 -17.22 -1.20 10.08
N GLU A 278 -17.15 -1.29 11.41
CA GLU A 278 -17.89 -0.36 12.29
C GLU A 278 -17.19 0.99 12.43
N ILE A 279 -15.86 1.00 12.36
CA ILE A 279 -15.02 2.18 12.59
C ILE A 279 -14.54 2.72 11.24
N ALA A 280 -14.71 4.02 11.04
CA ALA A 280 -14.30 4.69 9.82
C ALA A 280 -12.78 4.75 9.71
N GLY A 281 -12.27 4.66 8.49
CA GLY A 281 -10.88 4.88 8.16
C GLY A 281 -10.43 6.33 8.23
N MET A 282 -9.12 6.54 8.20
CA MET A 282 -8.56 7.85 7.88
C MET A 282 -8.47 8.06 6.37
N GLU A 283 -8.76 9.29 5.92
CA GLU A 283 -8.53 9.70 4.53
C GLU A 283 -7.03 9.83 4.24
N LYS A 284 -6.57 9.20 3.16
CA LYS A 284 -5.23 9.44 2.60
C LYS A 284 -5.23 10.80 1.88
N LEU A 285 -4.24 11.64 2.16
CA LEU A 285 -4.10 12.92 1.46
C LEU A 285 -3.59 12.70 0.04
N LYS A 286 -3.89 13.65 -0.85
CA LYS A 286 -3.20 13.73 -2.13
C LYS A 286 -1.77 14.21 -1.93
N PHE A 287 -0.86 13.85 -2.84
CA PHE A 287 0.45 14.48 -2.92
C PHE A 287 0.25 15.95 -3.28
N ARG A 288 0.90 16.82 -2.49
CA ARG A 288 0.86 18.27 -2.68
C ARG A 288 2.20 18.74 -3.22
N GLU A 289 2.16 19.40 -4.35
CA GLU A 289 3.32 20.08 -4.95
C GLU A 289 3.21 21.57 -4.63
N ILE A 290 4.28 22.18 -4.10
CA ILE A 290 4.36 23.61 -3.74
C ILE A 290 5.44 24.30 -4.57
#